data_AF-A0A919MR85-F1
#
_entry.id   AF-A0A919MR85-F1
#
_cell.length_a   1.000
_cell.length_b   1.000
_cell.length_c   1.000
_cell.angle_alpha   90.00
_cell.angle_beta   90.00
_cell.angle_gamma   90.00
#
_symmetry.space_group_name_H-M   'P 1'
#
loop_
_entity.id
_entity.type
_entity.pdbx_description
1 polymer ?
#
loop_
_entity_poly.entity_id
_entity_poly.type
_entity_poly.pdbx_seq_one_letter_code
_entity_poly.pdbx_strand_id
1 'polypeptide(L)'
;MTDDLLADVEAAAGFAVHGGPGPAARRGLVARGVPGLLAGQDPTLWGPAAEERARERLGFLDAYRPGAELLPLIAELREELGDLHRVVLAGPGRAAEAATRLLDRPLTVLDDPDPHRVRALLDDAALLRRTVVLLIDETLGSVFWQAYRDAGLTAAEAGRHFVVLGNAPPELAAAGAVTIGAGPGALSAATLVPAAFAGVDVAALIDEAELFAPSLADEQDNPALALGAALAAARRVLLVPDGPGLDGLGEWAAEVITAGLGLPVIVADCPRDAGPVPADLLTVSYGGCLPPAGVPGGGMGPAVAVNGPLGAHFLAWPYAVALAAHVRGADPFRDLPPAATEAVHDTPSFVEGPVEIFTTGTATDLRGALRELLATAEGQIRVQAFLDPAGDAAVARLRPLLAAATGLPVGFGWGGLRPGEPPYGSFLQITGAVTGDVPVPGRDSTLGDRQAARAAGDRRLLAGHGRPLLRLHLTDRPEGIGHLLAAAGTSRH
;
A
#
# COMPACT_ATOMS: atom_id res chain seq x y z
N MET A 1 -25.09 -16.47 -31.28
CA MET A 1 -25.09 -15.88 -29.93
C MET A 1 -23.66 -15.96 -29.40
N THR A 2 -22.75 -15.30 -30.12
CA THR A 2 -21.29 -15.50 -29.98
C THR A 2 -20.49 -14.23 -30.23
N ASP A 3 -21.11 -13.14 -30.70
CA ASP A 3 -20.46 -11.83 -30.90
C ASP A 3 -20.50 -10.92 -29.66
N ASP A 4 -21.25 -11.29 -28.60
CA ASP A 4 -21.48 -10.42 -27.44
C ASP A 4 -20.47 -10.64 -26.29
N LEU A 5 -19.69 -11.72 -26.33
CA LEU A 5 -18.71 -12.04 -25.27
C LEU A 5 -17.40 -11.25 -25.38
N LEU A 6 -17.10 -10.69 -26.56
CA LEU A 6 -15.91 -9.86 -26.80
C LEU A 6 -16.21 -8.35 -26.73
N ALA A 7 -17.48 -7.94 -26.71
CA ALA A 7 -17.87 -6.53 -26.67
C ALA A 7 -17.52 -5.84 -25.33
N ASP A 8 -17.35 -6.64 -24.27
CA ASP A 8 -17.07 -6.18 -22.91
C ASP A 8 -15.60 -6.35 -22.49
N VAL A 9 -14.69 -6.53 -23.45
CA VAL A 9 -13.26 -6.74 -23.18
C VAL A 9 -12.41 -5.77 -23.97
N GLU A 10 -11.47 -5.13 -23.28
CA GLU A 10 -10.37 -4.36 -23.87
C GLU A 10 -9.07 -5.07 -23.51
N ALA A 11 -8.17 -5.30 -24.49
CA ALA A 11 -6.94 -6.04 -24.23
C ALA A 11 -5.79 -5.61 -25.13
N ALA A 12 -4.59 -5.54 -24.56
CA ALA A 12 -3.34 -5.29 -25.26
C ALA A 12 -2.17 -5.92 -24.52
N ALA A 13 -1.19 -6.46 -25.25
CA ALA A 13 0.05 -7.02 -24.70
C ALA A 13 -0.15 -8.04 -23.55
N GLY A 14 -1.20 -8.85 -23.61
CA GLY A 14 -1.53 -9.83 -22.56
C GLY A 14 -2.18 -9.23 -21.31
N PHE A 15 -2.42 -7.92 -21.28
CA PHE A 15 -3.21 -7.23 -20.28
C PHE A 15 -4.64 -7.04 -20.79
N ALA A 16 -5.64 -7.37 -19.98
CA ALA A 16 -7.05 -7.34 -20.34
C ALA A 16 -7.90 -6.74 -19.22
N VAL A 17 -8.90 -5.96 -19.59
CA VAL A 17 -9.92 -5.44 -18.70
C VAL A 17 -11.28 -5.90 -19.21
N HIS A 18 -11.99 -6.64 -18.37
CA HIS A 18 -13.33 -7.14 -18.64
C HIS A 18 -14.36 -6.35 -17.83
N GLY A 19 -15.50 -6.02 -18.45
CA GLY A 19 -16.59 -5.28 -17.82
C GLY A 19 -16.35 -3.77 -17.75
N GLY A 20 -16.95 -3.12 -16.75
CA GLY A 20 -16.91 -1.66 -16.60
C GLY A 20 -17.83 -0.90 -17.57
N PRO A 21 -17.69 0.44 -17.66
CA PRO A 21 -18.55 1.25 -18.50
C PRO A 21 -18.25 0.98 -19.98
N GLY A 22 -19.29 0.70 -20.76
CA GLY A 22 -19.17 0.30 -22.15
C GLY A 22 -18.51 1.36 -23.07
N PRO A 23 -18.24 1.01 -24.34
CA PRO A 23 -17.48 1.85 -25.28
C PRO A 23 -17.99 3.29 -25.40
N ALA A 24 -19.30 3.49 -25.22
CA ALA A 24 -19.93 4.81 -25.25
C ALA A 24 -19.35 5.80 -24.23
N ALA A 25 -19.00 5.35 -23.03
CA ALA A 25 -18.41 6.20 -21.99
C ALA A 25 -16.97 6.63 -22.33
N ARG A 26 -16.25 5.82 -23.12
CA ARG A 26 -14.87 6.08 -23.54
C ARG A 26 -14.78 6.98 -24.78
N ARG A 27 -15.78 6.93 -25.67
CA ARG A 27 -15.82 7.74 -26.92
C ARG A 27 -15.57 9.23 -26.69
N GLY A 28 -16.10 9.79 -25.59
CA GLY A 28 -15.90 11.21 -25.27
C GLY A 28 -14.46 11.55 -24.90
N LEU A 29 -13.70 10.61 -24.33
CA LEU A 29 -12.28 10.79 -24.00
C LEU A 29 -11.41 10.66 -25.24
N VAL A 30 -11.68 9.65 -26.06
CA VAL A 30 -11.01 9.42 -27.36
C VAL A 30 -11.23 10.61 -28.29
N ALA A 31 -12.45 11.11 -28.44
CA ALA A 31 -12.76 12.26 -29.29
C ALA A 31 -12.06 13.56 -28.87
N ARG A 32 -11.62 13.66 -27.61
CA ARG A 32 -10.83 14.78 -27.09
C ARG A 32 -9.32 14.53 -27.13
N GLY A 33 -8.87 13.39 -27.66
CA GLY A 33 -7.45 13.01 -27.72
C GLY A 33 -6.82 12.72 -26.36
N VAL A 34 -7.62 12.52 -25.31
CA VAL A 34 -7.10 12.35 -23.93
C VAL A 34 -6.09 11.20 -23.81
N PRO A 35 -6.28 10.02 -24.44
CA PRO A 35 -5.29 8.95 -24.36
C PRO A 35 -3.92 9.35 -24.89
N GLY A 36 -3.87 9.98 -26.07
CA GLY A 36 -2.64 10.45 -26.69
C GLY A 36 -1.98 11.59 -25.91
N LEU A 37 -2.76 12.53 -25.37
CA LEU A 37 -2.24 13.61 -24.52
C LEU A 37 -1.63 13.06 -23.23
N LEU A 38 -2.30 12.10 -22.58
CA LEU A 38 -1.79 11.51 -21.34
C LEU A 38 -0.55 10.66 -21.62
N ALA A 39 -0.56 9.80 -22.63
CA ALA A 39 0.60 9.01 -23.03
C ALA A 39 1.77 9.89 -23.46
N GLY A 40 1.50 11.03 -24.09
CA GLY A 40 2.48 12.07 -24.42
C GLY A 40 2.92 12.95 -23.24
N GLN A 41 2.51 12.60 -22.01
CA GLN A 41 2.83 13.32 -20.78
C GLN A 41 2.45 14.81 -20.81
N ASP A 42 1.31 15.18 -21.43
CA ASP A 42 0.83 16.55 -21.45
C ASP A 42 0.43 17.02 -20.04
N PRO A 43 1.16 17.98 -19.43
CA PRO A 43 0.89 18.40 -18.06
C PRO A 43 -0.38 19.26 -17.92
N THR A 44 -0.95 19.74 -19.04
CA THR A 44 -2.09 20.67 -19.03
C THR A 44 -3.43 19.99 -18.76
N LEU A 45 -3.47 18.64 -18.73
CA LEU A 45 -4.69 17.83 -18.60
C LEU A 45 -5.51 18.12 -17.34
N TRP A 46 -4.90 18.54 -16.23
CA TRP A 46 -5.60 18.83 -14.96
C TRP A 46 -5.70 20.33 -14.65
N GLY A 47 -5.42 21.16 -15.66
CA GLY A 47 -5.51 22.61 -15.58
C GLY A 47 -4.30 23.30 -14.94
N PRO A 48 -4.26 24.65 -14.98
CA PRO A 48 -3.05 25.42 -14.66
C PRO A 48 -2.51 25.22 -13.25
N ALA A 49 -3.39 24.93 -12.28
CA ALA A 49 -2.99 24.74 -10.89
C ALA A 49 -2.21 23.44 -10.64
N ALA A 50 -2.36 22.44 -11.50
CA ALA A 50 -1.71 21.14 -11.42
C ALA A 50 -0.53 21.00 -12.39
N GLU A 51 -0.42 21.86 -13.40
CA GLU A 51 0.50 21.72 -14.52
C GLU A 51 1.98 21.62 -14.12
N GLU A 52 2.43 22.42 -13.14
CA GLU A 52 3.80 22.35 -12.64
C GLU A 52 4.12 20.98 -12.02
N ARG A 53 3.26 20.52 -11.10
CA ARG A 53 3.41 19.19 -10.46
C ARG A 53 3.25 18.05 -11.47
N ALA A 54 2.33 18.18 -12.43
CA ALA A 54 2.15 17.19 -13.48
C ALA A 54 3.42 17.05 -14.33
N ARG A 55 4.06 18.16 -14.72
CA ARG A 55 5.32 18.15 -15.48
C ARG A 55 6.43 17.39 -14.77
N GLU A 56 6.49 17.48 -13.43
CA GLU A 56 7.49 16.78 -12.62
C GLU A 56 7.16 15.30 -12.42
N ARG A 57 5.87 14.95 -12.33
CA ARG A 57 5.43 13.64 -11.84
C ARG A 57 4.94 12.69 -12.93
N LEU A 58 4.70 13.15 -14.17
CA LEU A 58 4.24 12.31 -15.28
C LEU A 58 5.26 11.29 -15.81
N GLY A 59 6.52 11.41 -15.41
CA GLY A 59 7.59 10.49 -15.81
C GLY A 59 7.34 9.02 -15.45
N PHE A 60 6.33 8.71 -14.62
CA PHE A 60 5.95 7.31 -14.33
C PHE A 60 5.52 6.54 -15.58
N LEU A 61 5.00 7.22 -16.61
CA LEU A 61 4.49 6.57 -17.83
C LEU A 61 5.60 5.94 -18.67
N ASP A 62 6.82 6.48 -18.57
CA ASP A 62 8.00 5.97 -19.27
C ASP A 62 9.04 5.37 -18.32
N ALA A 63 8.68 5.10 -17.06
CA ALA A 63 9.62 4.63 -16.03
C ALA A 63 10.36 3.32 -16.41
N TYR A 64 9.79 2.50 -17.30
CA TYR A 64 10.43 1.30 -17.84
C TYR A 64 11.73 1.60 -18.60
N ARG A 65 11.86 2.77 -19.24
CA ARG A 65 13.08 3.16 -20.00
C ARG A 65 14.29 3.43 -19.09
N PRO A 66 14.24 4.40 -18.14
CA PRO A 66 15.35 4.58 -17.19
C PRO A 66 15.50 3.36 -16.28
N GLY A 67 14.42 2.60 -16.01
CA GLY A 67 14.51 1.32 -15.32
C GLY A 67 15.41 0.31 -16.04
N ALA A 68 15.30 0.20 -17.36
CA ALA A 68 16.16 -0.65 -18.19
C ALA A 68 17.65 -0.23 -18.11
N GLU A 69 17.91 1.07 -18.05
CA GLU A 69 19.27 1.62 -17.91
C GLU A 69 19.93 1.24 -16.57
N LEU A 70 19.15 0.90 -15.55
CA LEU A 70 19.66 0.45 -14.25
C LEU A 70 20.10 -1.02 -14.25
N LEU A 71 19.71 -1.84 -15.24
CA LEU A 71 19.97 -3.28 -15.23
C LEU A 71 21.47 -3.63 -15.09
N PRO A 72 22.41 -2.97 -15.79
CA PRO A 72 23.84 -3.24 -15.62
C PRO A 72 24.34 -2.90 -14.21
N LEU A 73 23.92 -1.75 -13.67
CA LEU A 73 24.29 -1.32 -12.32
C LEU A 73 23.73 -2.27 -11.25
N ILE A 74 22.48 -2.72 -11.41
CA ILE A 74 21.86 -3.70 -10.52
C ILE A 74 22.64 -5.01 -10.53
N ALA A 75 23.06 -5.48 -11.72
CA ALA A 75 23.85 -6.71 -11.84
C ALA A 75 25.20 -6.57 -11.13
N GLU A 76 25.91 -5.46 -11.34
CA GLU A 76 27.19 -5.16 -10.67
C GLU A 76 27.04 -5.14 -9.15
N LEU A 77 26.04 -4.41 -8.63
CA LEU A 77 25.81 -4.31 -7.18
C LEU A 77 25.44 -5.65 -6.54
N ARG A 78 24.67 -6.49 -7.24
CA ARG A 78 24.32 -7.82 -6.74
C ARG A 78 25.52 -8.76 -6.71
N GLU A 79 26.47 -8.60 -7.62
CA GLU A 79 27.73 -9.34 -7.60
C GLU A 79 28.62 -8.83 -6.45
N GLU A 80 28.80 -7.51 -6.33
CA GLU A 80 29.65 -6.89 -5.32
C GLU A 80 29.18 -7.17 -3.88
N LEU A 81 27.86 -7.13 -3.67
CA LEU A 81 27.21 -7.33 -2.36
C LEU A 81 26.64 -8.75 -2.19
N GLY A 82 27.09 -9.70 -3.01
CA GLY A 82 26.59 -11.08 -3.01
C GLY A 82 26.81 -11.84 -1.69
N ASP A 83 27.70 -11.36 -0.82
CA ASP A 83 27.93 -11.86 0.53
C ASP A 83 26.87 -11.42 1.56
N LEU A 84 26.07 -10.39 1.23
CA LEU A 84 24.98 -9.87 2.06
C LEU A 84 23.65 -10.55 1.69
N HIS A 85 23.38 -11.71 2.28
CA HIS A 85 22.23 -12.54 1.91
C HIS A 85 20.87 -12.06 2.45
N ARG A 86 20.84 -11.14 3.42
CA ARG A 86 19.59 -10.59 3.97
C ARG A 86 19.29 -9.24 3.33
N VAL A 87 18.18 -9.15 2.60
CA VAL A 87 17.75 -7.91 1.94
C VAL A 87 16.66 -7.23 2.76
N VAL A 88 16.92 -5.99 3.17
CA VAL A 88 15.98 -5.13 3.90
C VAL A 88 15.72 -3.88 3.06
N LEU A 89 14.45 -3.61 2.76
CA LEU A 89 14.00 -2.34 2.23
C LEU A 89 13.50 -1.47 3.38
N ALA A 90 14.23 -0.41 3.68
CA ALA A 90 13.93 0.53 4.77
C ALA A 90 13.16 1.75 4.21
N GLY A 91 11.84 1.70 4.28
CA GLY A 91 10.93 2.74 3.78
C GLY A 91 9.79 2.20 2.90
N PRO A 92 9.01 3.09 2.27
CA PRO A 92 7.87 2.71 1.42
C PRO A 92 8.29 1.78 0.27
N GLY A 93 7.63 0.63 0.16
CA GLY A 93 8.11 -0.44 -0.73
C GLY A 93 7.05 -1.35 -1.32
N ARG A 94 5.76 -0.96 -1.30
CA ARG A 94 4.66 -1.86 -1.68
C ARG A 94 4.75 -2.43 -3.11
N ALA A 95 5.27 -1.66 -4.06
CA ALA A 95 5.51 -2.14 -5.42
C ALA A 95 6.60 -3.23 -5.45
N ALA A 96 7.70 -3.03 -4.71
CA ALA A 96 8.75 -4.05 -4.56
C ALA A 96 8.20 -5.29 -3.86
N GLU A 97 7.38 -5.11 -2.83
CA GLU A 97 6.73 -6.21 -2.12
C GLU A 97 5.78 -7.00 -3.02
N ALA A 98 4.99 -6.34 -3.86
CA ALA A 98 4.14 -7.00 -4.84
C ALA A 98 4.96 -7.84 -5.84
N ALA A 99 6.11 -7.32 -6.29
CA ALA A 99 7.00 -8.03 -7.20
C ALA A 99 7.67 -9.26 -6.57
N THR A 100 8.04 -9.18 -5.29
CA THR A 100 8.72 -10.29 -4.61
C THR A 100 7.77 -11.37 -4.12
N ARG A 101 6.57 -11.00 -3.65
CA ARG A 101 5.54 -11.96 -3.20
C ARG A 101 5.02 -12.82 -4.33
N LEU A 102 4.87 -12.28 -5.54
CA LEU A 102 4.51 -13.05 -6.75
C LEU A 102 5.44 -14.27 -6.96
N LEU A 103 6.71 -14.15 -6.58
CA LEU A 103 7.73 -15.19 -6.79
C LEU A 103 8.19 -15.87 -5.48
N ASP A 104 7.47 -15.66 -4.37
CA ASP A 104 7.84 -16.14 -3.02
C ASP A 104 9.30 -15.81 -2.65
N ARG A 105 9.75 -14.61 -3.03
CA ARG A 105 11.11 -14.14 -2.81
C ARG A 105 11.23 -13.43 -1.46
N PRO A 106 12.26 -13.74 -0.64
CA PRO A 106 12.39 -13.14 0.68
C PRO A 106 12.87 -11.69 0.58
N LEU A 107 11.96 -10.75 0.83
CA LEU A 107 12.26 -9.33 1.03
C LEU A 107 11.65 -8.86 2.35
N THR A 108 12.45 -8.24 3.21
CA THR A 108 11.92 -7.58 4.42
C THR A 108 11.66 -6.12 4.11
N VAL A 109 10.40 -5.74 3.95
CA VAL A 109 10.00 -4.34 3.84
C VAL A 109 9.65 -3.79 5.22
N LEU A 110 10.31 -2.69 5.58
CA LEU A 110 10.11 -1.93 6.82
C LEU A 110 9.45 -0.60 6.44
N ASP A 111 8.15 -0.64 6.14
CA ASP A 111 7.29 0.51 5.83
C ASP A 111 6.26 0.79 6.95
N ASP A 112 6.19 -0.11 7.93
CA ASP A 112 5.33 -0.02 9.08
C ASP A 112 6.07 0.64 10.26
N PRO A 113 5.32 1.31 11.15
CA PRO A 113 5.92 2.03 12.26
C PRO A 113 6.28 1.13 13.46
N ASP A 114 6.10 -0.19 13.41
CA ASP A 114 6.34 -1.06 14.57
C ASP A 114 7.85 -1.29 14.82
N PRO A 115 8.35 -0.98 16.03
CA PRO A 115 9.77 -1.11 16.34
C PRO A 115 10.25 -2.57 16.46
N HIS A 116 9.38 -3.56 16.71
CA HIS A 116 9.83 -4.92 17.01
C HIS A 116 10.48 -5.60 15.80
N ARG A 117 10.00 -5.33 14.58
CA ARG A 117 10.61 -5.87 13.35
C ARG A 117 12.01 -5.31 13.11
N VAL A 118 12.19 -4.02 13.36
CA VAL A 118 13.50 -3.37 13.29
C VAL A 118 14.40 -3.96 14.37
N ARG A 119 13.93 -3.99 15.61
CA ARG A 119 14.66 -4.52 16.77
C ARG A 119 15.16 -5.95 16.55
N ALA A 120 14.32 -6.83 16.02
CA ALA A 120 14.68 -8.22 15.72
C ALA A 120 15.88 -8.33 14.75
N LEU A 121 16.04 -7.37 13.84
CA LEU A 121 17.20 -7.31 12.94
C LEU A 121 18.45 -6.75 13.65
N LEU A 122 18.27 -5.78 14.55
CA LEU A 122 19.38 -5.13 15.24
C LEU A 122 20.00 -6.00 16.36
N ASP A 123 19.19 -6.80 17.05
CA ASP A 123 19.64 -7.64 18.17
C ASP A 123 20.49 -8.84 17.73
N ASP A 124 20.36 -9.29 16.49
CA ASP A 124 21.18 -10.37 15.92
C ASP A 124 22.35 -9.77 15.14
N ALA A 125 23.49 -9.60 15.81
CA ALA A 125 24.70 -9.05 15.21
C ALA A 125 25.24 -9.87 14.02
N ALA A 126 25.00 -11.18 13.99
CA ALA A 126 25.44 -12.03 12.88
C ALA A 126 24.53 -11.83 11.66
N LEU A 127 23.23 -11.68 11.87
CA LEU A 127 22.26 -11.34 10.84
C LEU A 127 22.48 -9.91 10.32
N LEU A 128 22.70 -8.94 11.20
CA LEU A 128 22.96 -7.55 10.86
C LEU A 128 24.17 -7.45 9.93
N ARG A 129 25.29 -8.11 10.26
CA ARG A 129 26.51 -8.17 9.42
C ARG A 129 26.33 -8.85 8.06
N ARG A 130 25.21 -9.53 7.81
CA ARG A 130 24.86 -10.14 6.51
C ARG A 130 23.71 -9.42 5.82
N THR A 131 23.30 -8.26 6.34
CA THR A 131 22.18 -7.50 5.84
C THR A 131 22.64 -6.39 4.89
N VAL A 132 21.99 -6.27 3.75
CA VAL A 132 22.03 -5.07 2.92
C VAL A 132 20.75 -4.26 3.17
N VAL A 133 20.93 -2.96 3.41
CA VAL A 133 19.85 -2.00 3.65
C VAL A 133 19.66 -1.17 2.39
N LEU A 134 18.55 -1.41 1.71
CA LEU A 134 18.07 -0.62 0.59
C LEU A 134 17.26 0.53 1.16
N LEU A 135 17.82 1.73 1.14
CA LEU A 135 17.39 2.83 1.99
C LEU A 135 16.56 3.86 1.23
N ILE A 136 15.34 4.10 1.70
CA ILE A 136 14.47 5.21 1.27
C ILE A 136 14.18 6.16 2.45
N ASP A 137 13.93 5.62 3.65
CA ASP A 137 13.57 6.40 4.84
C ASP A 137 14.80 6.83 5.66
N GLU A 138 15.05 8.14 5.74
CA GLU A 138 16.21 8.70 6.47
C GLU A 138 16.27 8.31 7.96
N THR A 139 15.12 8.08 8.61
CA THR A 139 15.07 7.75 10.04
C THR A 139 15.55 6.33 10.26
N LEU A 140 15.07 5.38 9.45
CA LEU A 140 15.61 4.02 9.47
C LEU A 140 17.08 4.03 9.06
N GLY A 141 17.47 4.93 8.14
CA GLY A 141 18.86 5.15 7.77
C GLY A 141 19.76 5.44 8.97
N SER A 142 19.38 6.40 9.83
CA SER A 142 20.16 6.73 11.02
C SER A 142 20.18 5.58 12.05
N VAL A 143 19.05 4.88 12.22
CA VAL A 143 18.93 3.71 13.11
C VAL A 143 19.87 2.58 12.68
N PHE A 144 19.80 2.14 11.41
CA PHE A 144 20.68 1.10 10.91
C PHE A 144 22.14 1.54 10.91
N TRP A 145 22.42 2.80 10.55
CA TRP A 145 23.77 3.34 10.58
C TRP A 145 24.37 3.21 11.98
N GLN A 146 23.67 3.70 13.01
CA GLN A 146 24.12 3.58 14.39
C GLN A 146 24.30 2.12 14.81
N ALA A 147 23.40 1.22 14.42
CA ALA A 147 23.51 -0.19 14.75
C ALA A 147 24.77 -0.84 14.15
N TYR A 148 25.14 -0.53 12.90
CA TYR A 148 26.40 -1.00 12.31
C TYR A 148 27.62 -0.42 13.04
N ARG A 149 27.56 0.85 13.44
CA ARG A 149 28.63 1.49 14.23
C ARG A 149 28.79 0.82 15.60
N ASP A 150 27.69 0.53 16.28
CA ASP A 150 27.68 -0.13 17.60
C ASP A 150 28.13 -1.60 17.51
N ALA A 151 27.89 -2.25 16.37
CA ALA A 151 28.44 -3.57 16.07
C ALA A 151 29.95 -3.55 15.81
N GLY A 152 30.61 -2.38 15.82
CA GLY A 152 32.05 -2.22 15.73
C GLY A 152 32.61 -2.11 14.30
N LEU A 153 31.75 -1.91 13.29
CA LEU A 153 32.22 -1.66 11.92
C LEU A 153 32.85 -0.25 11.86
N THR A 154 33.82 -0.05 10.97
CA THR A 154 34.31 1.28 10.55
C THR A 154 33.26 1.99 9.68
N ALA A 155 33.46 3.29 9.40
CA ALA A 155 32.48 4.06 8.62
C ALA A 155 32.34 3.49 7.19
N ALA A 156 33.46 3.14 6.55
CA ALA A 156 33.47 2.52 5.22
C ALA A 156 32.84 1.12 5.23
N GLU A 157 33.15 0.30 6.24
CA GLU A 157 32.52 -1.02 6.37
C GLU A 157 31.00 -0.91 6.56
N ALA A 158 30.54 0.02 7.41
CA ALA A 158 29.11 0.29 7.58
C ALA A 158 28.47 0.82 6.29
N GLY A 159 29.14 1.72 5.57
CA GLY A 159 28.68 2.29 4.30
C GLY A 159 28.41 1.24 3.21
N ARG A 160 29.23 0.18 3.15
CA ARG A 160 29.03 -0.97 2.23
C ARG A 160 27.67 -1.67 2.41
N HIS A 161 27.08 -1.60 3.61
CA HIS A 161 25.77 -2.20 3.86
C HIS A 161 24.59 -1.38 3.33
N PHE A 162 24.81 -0.21 2.72
CA PHE A 162 23.75 0.66 2.24
C PHE A 162 23.76 0.83 0.73
N VAL A 163 22.57 0.70 0.13
CA VAL A 163 22.26 1.24 -1.19
C VAL A 163 21.12 2.23 -1.00
N VAL A 164 21.41 3.52 -1.16
CA VAL A 164 20.41 4.58 -1.01
C VAL A 164 19.63 4.76 -2.31
N LEU A 165 18.31 4.75 -2.21
CA LEU A 165 17.36 4.92 -3.30
C LEU A 165 16.71 6.31 -3.16
N GLY A 166 17.36 7.32 -3.71
CA GLY A 166 17.01 8.73 -3.55
C GLY A 166 18.21 9.57 -3.14
N ASN A 167 18.03 10.43 -2.14
CA ASN A 167 19.08 11.30 -1.63
C ASN A 167 19.78 10.65 -0.43
N ALA A 168 21.11 10.55 -0.47
CA ALA A 168 21.90 10.01 0.62
C ALA A 168 21.97 10.97 1.82
N PRO A 169 21.70 10.48 3.04
CA PRO A 169 22.08 11.17 4.27
C PRO A 169 23.58 11.52 4.25
N PRO A 170 24.01 12.68 4.79
CA PRO A 170 25.41 13.13 4.75
C PRO A 170 26.42 12.11 5.27
N GLU A 171 26.07 11.40 6.34
CA GLU A 171 26.91 10.36 6.95
C GLU A 171 27.13 9.17 6.02
N LEU A 172 26.10 8.74 5.29
CA LEU A 172 26.18 7.63 4.34
C LEU A 172 26.92 8.04 3.07
N ALA A 173 26.69 9.26 2.59
CA ALA A 173 27.45 9.83 1.48
C ALA A 173 28.95 9.90 1.82
N ALA A 174 29.31 10.38 3.01
CA ALA A 174 30.70 10.44 3.48
C ALA A 174 31.33 9.06 3.70
N ALA A 175 30.51 8.05 4.02
CA ALA A 175 30.93 6.66 4.17
C ALA A 175 31.11 5.91 2.83
N GLY A 176 30.76 6.53 1.71
CA GLY A 176 30.85 5.92 0.39
C GLY A 176 29.68 4.99 0.05
N ALA A 177 28.52 5.14 0.69
CA ALA A 177 27.33 4.37 0.35
C ALA A 177 26.88 4.65 -1.09
N VAL A 178 26.50 3.60 -1.82
CA VAL A 178 26.00 3.72 -3.20
C VAL A 178 24.68 4.48 -3.18
N THR A 179 24.52 5.44 -4.09
CA THR A 179 23.30 6.24 -4.21
C THR A 179 22.76 6.16 -5.62
N ILE A 180 21.49 5.79 -5.75
CA ILE A 180 20.76 5.66 -7.00
C ILE A 180 19.55 6.58 -6.93
N GLY A 181 19.31 7.40 -7.94
CA GLY A 181 18.12 8.24 -8.00
C GLY A 181 16.84 7.39 -7.94
N ALA A 182 15.89 7.76 -7.07
CA ALA A 182 14.70 6.95 -6.85
C ALA A 182 13.89 6.73 -8.14
N GLY A 183 13.76 7.76 -8.99
CA GLY A 183 12.96 7.74 -10.22
C GLY A 183 11.44 7.73 -9.95
N PRO A 184 10.60 8.11 -10.93
CA PRO A 184 9.15 8.09 -10.78
C PRO A 184 8.55 6.71 -11.06
N GLY A 185 7.36 6.42 -10.52
CA GLY A 185 6.57 5.23 -10.86
C GLY A 185 7.02 3.93 -10.18
N ALA A 186 6.32 2.85 -10.52
CA ALA A 186 6.57 1.52 -9.93
C ALA A 186 7.69 0.73 -10.63
N LEU A 187 8.22 1.20 -11.76
CA LEU A 187 9.38 0.63 -12.44
C LEU A 187 10.66 1.44 -12.19
N SER A 188 10.72 2.08 -11.02
CA SER A 188 11.81 2.93 -10.60
C SER A 188 12.85 2.16 -9.78
N ALA A 189 13.98 2.79 -9.43
CA ALA A 189 15.02 2.17 -8.61
C ALA A 189 14.47 1.70 -7.26
N ALA A 190 13.51 2.43 -6.69
CA ALA A 190 12.83 2.09 -5.43
C ALA A 190 12.11 0.73 -5.47
N THR A 191 11.77 0.23 -6.67
CA THR A 191 11.12 -1.07 -6.86
C THR A 191 12.05 -2.10 -7.46
N LEU A 192 12.77 -1.74 -8.53
CA LEU A 192 13.60 -2.68 -9.28
C LEU A 192 14.83 -3.13 -8.47
N VAL A 193 15.47 -2.24 -7.72
CA VAL A 193 16.66 -2.62 -6.93
C VAL A 193 16.27 -3.62 -5.83
N PRO A 194 15.27 -3.38 -4.96
CA PRO A 194 14.88 -4.38 -3.96
C PRO A 194 14.36 -5.68 -4.55
N ALA A 195 13.57 -5.62 -5.63
CA ALA A 195 13.07 -6.82 -6.29
C ALA A 195 14.21 -7.68 -6.87
N ALA A 196 15.18 -7.06 -7.55
CA ALA A 196 16.32 -7.77 -8.12
C ALA A 196 17.22 -8.38 -7.02
N PHE A 197 17.48 -7.65 -5.94
CA PHE A 197 18.24 -8.17 -4.79
C PHE A 197 17.54 -9.37 -4.14
N ALA A 198 16.21 -9.39 -4.10
CA ALA A 198 15.43 -10.54 -3.65
C ALA A 198 15.39 -11.70 -4.68
N GLY A 199 15.92 -11.51 -5.90
CA GLY A 199 15.99 -12.53 -6.94
C GLY A 199 14.81 -12.57 -7.91
N VAL A 200 14.09 -11.45 -8.06
CA VAL A 200 13.08 -11.25 -9.12
C VAL A 200 13.79 -10.94 -10.44
N ASP A 201 13.28 -11.50 -11.54
CA ASP A 201 13.71 -11.11 -12.89
C ASP A 201 13.07 -9.77 -13.27
N VAL A 202 13.77 -8.69 -12.92
CA VAL A 202 13.29 -7.33 -13.18
C VAL A 202 13.39 -6.93 -14.65
N ALA A 203 14.20 -7.62 -15.46
CA ALA A 203 14.23 -7.39 -16.90
C ALA A 203 12.91 -7.84 -17.53
N ALA A 204 12.39 -9.01 -17.14
CA ALA A 204 11.08 -9.47 -17.58
C ALA A 204 9.94 -8.49 -17.22
N LEU A 205 9.97 -7.90 -16.01
CA LEU A 205 8.98 -6.88 -15.61
C LEU A 205 9.04 -5.63 -16.50
N ILE A 206 10.25 -5.22 -16.90
CA ILE A 206 10.46 -4.08 -17.80
C ILE A 206 9.97 -4.43 -19.20
N ASP A 207 10.29 -5.61 -19.72
CA ASP A 207 9.87 -6.09 -21.04
C ASP A 207 8.33 -6.15 -21.14
N GLU A 208 7.66 -6.66 -20.10
CA GLU A 208 6.20 -6.68 -19.99
C GLU A 208 5.60 -5.27 -20.07
N ALA A 209 6.22 -4.31 -19.38
CA ALA A 209 5.79 -2.93 -19.37
C ALA A 209 6.06 -2.22 -20.71
N GLU A 210 7.23 -2.44 -21.31
CA GLU A 210 7.60 -1.89 -22.62
C GLU A 210 6.67 -2.41 -23.72
N LEU A 211 6.29 -3.69 -23.68
CA LEU A 211 5.34 -4.27 -24.62
C LEU A 211 3.94 -3.65 -24.48
N PHE A 212 3.54 -3.29 -23.26
CA PHE A 212 2.22 -2.72 -22.96
C PHE A 212 2.13 -1.22 -23.25
N ALA A 213 3.20 -0.47 -23.03
CA ALA A 213 3.24 1.00 -23.08
C ALA A 213 2.63 1.63 -24.35
N PRO A 214 2.83 1.09 -25.58
CA PRO A 214 2.22 1.66 -26.78
C PRO A 214 0.69 1.77 -26.73
N SER A 215 0.01 0.79 -26.10
CA SER A 215 -1.46 0.75 -26.01
C SER A 215 -2.06 1.90 -25.21
N LEU A 216 -1.27 2.58 -24.37
CA LEU A 216 -1.73 3.71 -23.57
C LEU A 216 -2.14 4.90 -24.43
N ALA A 217 -1.57 5.03 -25.63
CA ALA A 217 -1.92 6.09 -26.58
C ALA A 217 -3.07 5.71 -27.51
N ASP A 218 -3.39 4.41 -27.62
CA ASP A 218 -4.33 3.91 -28.60
C ASP A 218 -5.78 4.30 -28.27
N GLU A 219 -6.56 4.54 -29.33
CA GLU A 219 -7.99 4.88 -29.26
C GLU A 219 -8.89 3.65 -29.08
N GLN A 220 -8.38 2.47 -29.41
CA GLN A 220 -9.00 1.15 -29.33
C GLN A 220 -8.01 0.20 -28.66
N ASP A 221 -8.50 -0.92 -28.12
CA ASP A 221 -7.67 -1.93 -27.46
C ASP A 221 -6.81 -1.33 -26.33
N ASN A 222 -7.40 -0.39 -25.59
CA ASN A 222 -6.74 0.34 -24.50
C ASN A 222 -7.37 -0.07 -23.15
N PRO A 223 -6.91 -1.18 -22.56
CA PRO A 223 -7.45 -1.67 -21.30
C PRO A 223 -7.25 -0.69 -20.13
N ALA A 224 -6.15 0.08 -20.11
CA ALA A 224 -5.92 1.08 -19.06
C ALA A 224 -6.94 2.24 -19.13
N LEU A 225 -7.35 2.64 -20.34
CA LEU A 225 -8.46 3.58 -20.56
C LEU A 225 -9.79 3.02 -20.04
N ALA A 226 -10.07 1.73 -20.26
CA ALA A 226 -11.27 1.07 -19.76
C ALA A 226 -11.32 1.04 -18.22
N LEU A 227 -10.20 0.68 -17.59
CA LEU A 227 -10.05 0.72 -16.14
C LEU A 227 -10.22 2.15 -15.60
N GLY A 228 -9.60 3.14 -16.23
CA GLY A 228 -9.70 4.54 -15.82
C GLY A 228 -11.13 5.08 -15.94
N ALA A 229 -11.87 4.69 -16.99
CA ALA A 229 -13.28 5.04 -17.12
C ALA A 229 -14.15 4.44 -16.00
N ALA A 230 -13.87 3.19 -15.59
CA ALA A 230 -14.56 2.56 -14.46
C ALA A 230 -14.24 3.28 -13.14
N LEU A 231 -12.96 3.56 -12.87
CA LEU A 231 -12.51 4.27 -11.68
C LEU A 231 -13.06 5.70 -11.60
N ALA A 232 -13.23 6.38 -12.73
CA ALA A 232 -13.80 7.72 -12.78
C ALA A 232 -15.20 7.78 -12.16
N ALA A 233 -16.03 6.75 -12.41
CA ALA A 233 -17.38 6.63 -11.89
C ALA A 233 -17.45 6.09 -10.45
N ALA A 234 -16.35 5.57 -9.91
CA ALA A 234 -16.32 4.95 -8.59
C ALA A 234 -16.47 5.98 -7.46
N ARG A 235 -17.22 5.59 -6.42
CA ARG A 235 -17.26 6.32 -5.14
C ARG A 235 -16.36 5.67 -4.09
N ARG A 236 -16.25 4.35 -4.16
CA ARG A 236 -15.44 3.48 -3.31
C ARG A 236 -15.02 2.28 -4.15
N VAL A 237 -13.91 1.65 -3.81
CA VAL A 237 -13.39 0.50 -4.56
C VAL A 237 -13.16 -0.68 -3.61
N LEU A 238 -13.54 -1.88 -4.05
CA LEU A 238 -13.16 -3.14 -3.43
C LEU A 238 -12.26 -3.90 -4.41
N LEU A 239 -11.02 -4.15 -4.01
CA LEU A 239 -10.04 -4.94 -4.75
C LEU A 239 -9.99 -6.36 -4.18
N VAL A 240 -10.10 -7.34 -5.06
CA VAL A 240 -10.04 -8.77 -4.70
C VAL A 240 -9.11 -9.49 -5.67
N PRO A 241 -8.14 -10.30 -5.23
CA PRO A 241 -7.35 -11.10 -6.15
C PRO A 241 -8.23 -12.18 -6.79
N ASP A 242 -7.99 -12.47 -8.07
CA ASP A 242 -8.66 -13.57 -8.76
C ASP A 242 -8.03 -14.94 -8.45
N GLY A 243 -6.98 -15.00 -7.64
CA GLY A 243 -6.30 -16.23 -7.26
C GLY A 243 -4.91 -15.94 -6.69
N PRO A 244 -4.15 -17.00 -6.33
CA PRO A 244 -2.77 -16.84 -5.89
C PRO A 244 -1.90 -16.37 -7.04
N GLY A 245 -0.96 -15.45 -6.80
CA GLY A 245 0.01 -15.05 -7.82
C GLY A 245 0.34 -13.56 -7.80
N LEU A 246 -0.63 -12.66 -7.64
CA LEU A 246 -0.35 -11.22 -7.50
C LEU A 246 -0.57 -10.73 -6.07
N ASP A 247 -0.03 -11.48 -5.12
CA ASP A 247 -0.11 -11.15 -3.71
C ASP A 247 0.60 -9.81 -3.44
N GLY A 248 -0.07 -8.89 -2.75
CA GLY A 248 0.45 -7.53 -2.51
C GLY A 248 0.11 -6.50 -3.61
N LEU A 249 -0.25 -6.91 -4.83
CA LEU A 249 -0.65 -5.97 -5.89
C LEU A 249 -1.86 -5.13 -5.47
N GLY A 250 -2.83 -5.73 -4.78
CA GLY A 250 -4.03 -5.03 -4.31
C GLY A 250 -3.74 -3.90 -3.35
N GLU A 251 -2.80 -4.07 -2.41
CA GLU A 251 -2.43 -3.00 -1.47
C GLU A 251 -1.68 -1.87 -2.18
N TRP A 252 -0.77 -2.19 -3.10
CA TRP A 252 -0.11 -1.17 -3.93
C TRP A 252 -1.12 -0.42 -4.82
N ALA A 253 -2.01 -1.12 -5.52
CA ALA A 253 -3.03 -0.49 -6.37
C ALA A 253 -3.99 0.37 -5.54
N ALA A 254 -4.33 -0.07 -4.31
CA ALA A 254 -5.11 0.73 -3.39
C ALA A 254 -4.41 2.03 -3.00
N GLU A 255 -3.10 2.02 -2.75
CA GLU A 255 -2.33 3.25 -2.51
C GLU A 255 -2.37 4.19 -3.72
N VAL A 256 -2.18 3.66 -4.94
CA VAL A 256 -2.22 4.47 -6.17
C VAL A 256 -3.60 5.11 -6.36
N ILE A 257 -4.68 4.33 -6.22
CA ILE A 257 -6.06 4.81 -6.33
C ILE A 257 -6.36 5.86 -5.25
N THR A 258 -6.00 5.59 -4.01
CA THR A 258 -6.27 6.48 -2.88
C THR A 258 -5.50 7.79 -3.02
N ALA A 259 -4.19 7.74 -3.31
CA ALA A 259 -3.37 8.94 -3.47
C ALA A 259 -3.88 9.81 -4.64
N GLY A 260 -4.14 9.20 -5.80
CA GLY A 260 -4.57 9.94 -7.00
C GLY A 260 -6.01 10.43 -6.93
N LEU A 261 -6.97 9.59 -6.50
CA LEU A 261 -8.40 9.91 -6.58
C LEU A 261 -9.05 10.31 -5.26
N GLY A 262 -8.37 10.08 -4.12
CA GLY A 262 -8.95 10.35 -2.80
C GLY A 262 -10.16 9.44 -2.50
N LEU A 263 -10.14 8.20 -2.99
CA LEU A 263 -11.23 7.23 -2.80
C LEU A 263 -10.93 6.29 -1.63
N PRO A 264 -11.94 5.88 -0.85
CA PRO A 264 -11.83 4.73 0.04
C PRO A 264 -11.64 3.44 -0.78
N VAL A 265 -10.61 2.66 -0.43
CA VAL A 265 -10.33 1.37 -1.06
C VAL A 265 -10.28 0.27 -0.02
N ILE A 266 -11.01 -0.81 -0.24
CA ILE A 266 -10.93 -2.04 0.57
C ILE A 266 -10.15 -3.07 -0.25
N VAL A 267 -9.14 -3.69 0.34
CA VAL A 267 -8.46 -4.86 -0.25
C VAL A 267 -8.91 -6.09 0.53
N ALA A 268 -9.29 -7.17 -0.14
CA ALA A 268 -9.76 -8.41 0.48
C ALA A 268 -9.20 -9.63 -0.22
N ASP A 269 -8.80 -10.66 0.55
CA ASP A 269 -8.29 -11.92 -0.02
C ASP A 269 -9.39 -12.70 -0.75
N CYS A 270 -10.62 -12.62 -0.24
CA CYS A 270 -11.81 -13.05 -0.97
C CYS A 270 -13.00 -12.10 -0.72
N PRO A 271 -14.05 -12.13 -1.58
CA PRO A 271 -15.20 -11.23 -1.43
C PRO A 271 -15.92 -11.39 -0.08
N ARG A 272 -15.91 -12.61 0.48
CA ARG A 272 -16.59 -12.91 1.75
C ARG A 272 -15.95 -12.21 2.94
N ASP A 273 -14.64 -11.99 2.90
CA ASP A 273 -13.90 -11.32 3.97
C ASP A 273 -14.22 -9.82 4.03
N ALA A 274 -14.55 -9.22 2.89
CA ALA A 274 -14.97 -7.84 2.83
C ALA A 274 -16.35 -7.62 3.44
N GLY A 275 -17.23 -8.63 3.50
CA GLY A 275 -18.64 -8.46 3.87
C GLY A 275 -19.55 -8.16 2.67
N PRO A 276 -20.77 -7.66 2.89
CA PRO A 276 -21.69 -7.32 1.80
C PRO A 276 -21.10 -6.27 0.86
N VAL A 277 -21.53 -6.29 -0.42
CA VAL A 277 -21.08 -5.36 -1.46
C VAL A 277 -22.24 -4.41 -1.80
N PRO A 278 -22.25 -3.18 -1.27
CA PRO A 278 -23.26 -2.18 -1.62
C PRO A 278 -23.11 -1.72 -3.08
N ALA A 279 -24.18 -1.15 -3.64
CA ALA A 279 -24.20 -0.70 -5.04
C ALA A 279 -23.21 0.44 -5.37
N ASP A 280 -22.77 1.21 -4.38
CA ASP A 280 -21.79 2.29 -4.55
C ASP A 280 -20.32 1.84 -4.43
N LEU A 281 -20.09 0.54 -4.19
CA LEU A 281 -18.77 -0.08 -4.08
C LEU A 281 -18.41 -0.75 -5.41
N LEU A 282 -17.50 -0.13 -6.17
CA LEU A 282 -16.99 -0.73 -7.41
C LEU A 282 -16.12 -1.94 -7.05
N THR A 283 -16.55 -3.14 -7.47
CA THR A 283 -15.77 -4.37 -7.29
C THR A 283 -14.85 -4.59 -8.47
N VAL A 284 -13.56 -4.71 -8.18
CA VAL A 284 -12.52 -4.98 -9.16
C VAL A 284 -11.77 -6.24 -8.75
N SER A 285 -11.82 -7.27 -9.58
CA SER A 285 -10.90 -8.39 -9.45
C SER A 285 -9.61 -8.09 -10.19
N TYR A 286 -8.48 -8.57 -9.68
CA TYR A 286 -7.18 -8.43 -10.35
C TYR A 286 -6.41 -9.74 -10.35
N GLY A 287 -5.61 -10.00 -11.38
CA GLY A 287 -4.78 -11.20 -11.44
C GLY A 287 -4.63 -11.79 -12.84
N GLY A 288 -4.98 -13.05 -12.97
CA GLY A 288 -4.75 -13.86 -14.17
C GLY A 288 -5.03 -15.35 -13.97
N CYS A 289 -5.42 -15.76 -12.76
CA CYS A 289 -5.48 -17.18 -12.38
C CYS A 289 -6.86 -17.81 -12.60
N LEU A 290 -7.91 -16.99 -12.63
CA LEU A 290 -9.26 -17.44 -12.89
C LEU A 290 -9.81 -16.80 -14.17
N PRO A 291 -10.84 -17.41 -14.78
CA PRO A 291 -11.57 -16.77 -15.87
C PRO A 291 -12.12 -15.40 -15.44
N PRO A 292 -12.37 -14.49 -16.39
CA PRO A 292 -13.03 -13.22 -16.11
C PRO A 292 -14.31 -13.43 -15.28
N ALA A 293 -14.50 -12.58 -14.27
CA ALA A 293 -15.53 -12.70 -13.23
C ALA A 293 -15.39 -13.84 -12.21
N GLY A 294 -14.33 -14.65 -12.30
CA GLY A 294 -13.95 -15.62 -11.27
C GLY A 294 -13.26 -14.94 -10.09
N VAL A 295 -13.70 -15.28 -8.87
CA VAL A 295 -13.05 -14.86 -7.62
C VAL A 295 -12.99 -16.04 -6.64
N PRO A 296 -11.93 -16.16 -5.83
CA PRO A 296 -11.82 -17.21 -4.82
C PRO A 296 -13.04 -17.26 -3.89
N GLY A 297 -13.55 -18.46 -3.63
CA GLY A 297 -14.72 -18.69 -2.75
C GLY A 297 -16.09 -18.30 -3.35
N GLY A 298 -16.11 -17.74 -4.56
CA GLY A 298 -17.31 -17.31 -5.27
C GLY A 298 -18.18 -16.32 -4.48
N GLY A 299 -19.42 -16.14 -4.92
CA GLY A 299 -20.41 -15.31 -4.21
C GLY A 299 -20.43 -13.84 -4.61
N MET A 300 -19.68 -13.44 -5.63
CA MET A 300 -19.75 -12.11 -6.23
C MET A 300 -19.21 -12.18 -7.67
N GLY A 301 -19.85 -11.51 -8.62
CA GLY A 301 -19.31 -11.27 -9.96
C GLY A 301 -18.73 -9.85 -9.99
N PRO A 302 -17.40 -9.66 -10.08
CA PRO A 302 -16.80 -8.34 -10.06
C PRO A 302 -17.30 -7.50 -11.23
N ALA A 303 -17.55 -6.22 -10.97
CA ALA A 303 -17.99 -5.28 -12.00
C ALA A 303 -16.90 -5.03 -13.05
N VAL A 304 -15.63 -5.18 -12.65
CA VAL A 304 -14.46 -5.09 -13.52
C VAL A 304 -13.49 -6.22 -13.16
N ALA A 305 -12.94 -6.93 -14.14
CA ALA A 305 -11.81 -7.84 -13.94
C ALA A 305 -10.59 -7.32 -14.70
N VAL A 306 -9.44 -7.24 -14.04
CA VAL A 306 -8.18 -6.70 -14.58
C VAL A 306 -7.14 -7.81 -14.55
N ASN A 307 -6.76 -8.33 -15.71
CA ASN A 307 -5.90 -9.49 -15.82
C ASN A 307 -4.66 -9.16 -16.62
N GLY A 308 -3.47 -9.58 -16.20
CA GLY A 308 -2.27 -9.36 -17.01
C GLY A 308 -0.95 -9.52 -16.26
N PRO A 309 0.16 -9.33 -16.99
CA PRO A 309 1.50 -9.37 -16.41
C PRO A 309 1.72 -8.22 -15.41
N LEU A 310 2.58 -8.45 -14.41
CA LEU A 310 2.83 -7.48 -13.34
C LEU A 310 3.47 -6.19 -13.87
N GLY A 311 4.40 -6.29 -14.84
CA GLY A 311 5.00 -5.12 -15.48
C GLY A 311 3.96 -4.20 -16.14
N ALA A 312 2.95 -4.78 -16.80
CA ALA A 312 1.84 -4.02 -17.36
C ALA A 312 0.94 -3.40 -16.28
N HIS A 313 0.66 -4.11 -15.18
CA HIS A 313 -0.07 -3.53 -14.03
C HIS A 313 0.62 -2.27 -13.47
N PHE A 314 1.95 -2.27 -13.39
CA PHE A 314 2.74 -1.14 -12.90
C PHE A 314 2.60 0.14 -13.75
N LEU A 315 2.18 0.03 -15.02
CA LEU A 315 1.83 1.17 -15.86
C LEU A 315 0.31 1.44 -15.91
N ALA A 316 -0.49 0.38 -16.03
CA ALA A 316 -1.93 0.48 -16.26
C ALA A 316 -2.68 1.16 -15.10
N TRP A 317 -2.36 0.82 -13.84
CA TRP A 317 -3.06 1.38 -12.68
C TRP A 317 -2.80 2.89 -12.50
N PRO A 318 -1.54 3.37 -12.49
CA PRO A 318 -1.27 4.81 -12.46
C PRO A 318 -1.87 5.57 -13.64
N TYR A 319 -1.80 5.03 -14.86
CA TYR A 319 -2.44 5.64 -16.04
C TYR A 319 -3.95 5.76 -15.85
N ALA A 320 -4.61 4.67 -15.45
CA ALA A 320 -6.05 4.63 -15.22
C ALA A 320 -6.49 5.63 -14.14
N VAL A 321 -5.69 5.77 -13.07
CA VAL A 321 -5.92 6.75 -12.00
C VAL A 321 -5.74 8.20 -12.50
N ALA A 322 -4.69 8.49 -13.26
CA ALA A 322 -4.47 9.82 -13.83
C ALA A 322 -5.61 10.22 -14.78
N LEU A 323 -6.07 9.28 -15.61
CA LEU A 323 -7.22 9.45 -16.49
C LEU A 323 -8.53 9.65 -15.70
N ALA A 324 -8.77 8.84 -14.67
CA ALA A 324 -9.93 8.98 -13.81
C ALA A 324 -9.95 10.34 -13.08
N ALA A 325 -8.79 10.83 -12.65
CA ALA A 325 -8.65 12.14 -12.03
C ALA A 325 -9.02 13.26 -13.02
N HIS A 326 -8.58 13.16 -14.28
CA HIS A 326 -8.95 14.11 -15.34
C HIS A 326 -10.47 14.15 -15.53
N VAL A 327 -11.13 12.98 -15.64
CA VAL A 327 -12.60 12.91 -15.78
C VAL A 327 -13.31 13.54 -14.58
N ARG A 328 -12.76 13.41 -13.38
CA ARG A 328 -13.32 13.95 -12.14
C ARG A 328 -12.97 15.43 -11.90
N GLY A 329 -12.12 16.04 -12.74
CA GLY A 329 -11.59 17.38 -12.52
C GLY A 329 -10.75 17.49 -11.24
N ALA A 330 -10.08 16.41 -10.85
CA ALA A 330 -9.23 16.33 -9.66
C ALA A 330 -7.75 16.36 -10.06
N ASP A 331 -6.89 16.90 -9.19
CA ASP A 331 -5.44 16.83 -9.34
C ASP A 331 -4.90 15.51 -8.74
N PRO A 332 -4.39 14.56 -9.57
CA PRO A 332 -3.82 13.31 -9.09
C PRO A 332 -2.42 13.50 -8.47
N PHE A 333 -1.80 14.66 -8.66
CA PHE A 333 -0.45 15.00 -8.23
C PHE A 333 -0.44 16.00 -7.07
N ARG A 334 -1.59 16.24 -6.43
CA ARG A 334 -1.69 17.12 -5.27
C ARG A 334 -0.76 16.65 -4.15
N ASP A 335 -0.22 17.61 -3.42
CA ASP A 335 0.57 17.30 -2.23
C ASP A 335 -0.35 16.73 -1.14
N LEU A 336 0.16 15.70 -0.47
CA LEU A 336 -0.53 15.04 0.62
C LEU A 336 0.02 15.59 1.95
N PRO A 337 -0.83 15.76 2.97
CA PRO A 337 -0.39 16.29 4.25
C PRO A 337 0.67 15.37 4.87
N PRO A 338 1.69 15.94 5.56
CA PRO A 338 2.70 15.14 6.22
C PRO A 338 2.09 14.31 7.37
N ALA A 339 2.74 13.20 7.70
CA ALA A 339 2.36 12.41 8.87
C ALA A 339 2.56 13.20 10.16
N ALA A 340 1.72 12.94 11.17
CA ALA A 340 1.87 13.55 12.49
C ALA A 340 3.16 13.07 13.19
N THR A 341 3.82 14.00 13.87
CA THR A 341 5.11 13.78 14.55
C THR A 341 5.02 13.76 16.07
N GLU A 342 3.88 14.16 16.64
CA GLU A 342 3.67 14.24 18.09
C GLU A 342 2.84 13.05 18.60
N ALA A 343 3.43 12.27 19.51
CA ALA A 343 2.73 11.25 20.27
C ALA A 343 1.76 11.88 21.27
N VAL A 344 0.62 11.23 21.49
CA VAL A 344 -0.38 11.66 22.48
C VAL A 344 -0.73 10.46 23.36
N HIS A 345 -0.46 10.60 24.65
CA HIS A 345 -0.83 9.64 25.68
C HIS A 345 -2.10 10.11 26.38
N ASP A 346 -3.22 9.46 26.03
CA ASP A 346 -4.51 9.71 26.66
C ASP A 346 -4.69 8.76 27.85
N THR A 347 -5.54 9.13 28.82
CA THR A 347 -5.98 8.23 29.88
C THR A 347 -7.08 7.29 29.35
N PRO A 348 -7.01 5.97 29.61
CA PRO A 348 -8.06 5.06 29.17
C PRO A 348 -9.39 5.35 29.88
N SER A 349 -10.51 5.11 29.19
CA SER A 349 -11.86 5.20 29.77
C SER A 349 -12.04 4.13 30.85
N PHE A 350 -11.56 2.91 30.59
CA PHE A 350 -11.46 1.79 31.53
C PHE A 350 -10.48 0.73 30.97
N VAL A 351 -10.16 -0.26 31.81
CA VAL A 351 -9.23 -1.37 31.48
C VAL A 351 -9.92 -2.70 31.73
N GLU A 352 -9.82 -3.64 30.78
CA GLU A 352 -10.31 -5.00 30.91
C GLU A 352 -9.22 -6.00 30.51
N GLY A 353 -8.62 -6.65 31.51
CA GLY A 353 -7.51 -7.57 31.30
C GLY A 353 -6.33 -6.88 30.58
N PRO A 354 -5.82 -7.43 29.47
CA PRO A 354 -4.70 -6.86 28.70
C PRO A 354 -5.11 -5.73 27.73
N VAL A 355 -6.34 -5.21 27.83
CA VAL A 355 -6.87 -4.19 26.91
C VAL A 355 -7.23 -2.92 27.66
N GLU A 356 -6.62 -1.81 27.27
CA GLU A 356 -7.04 -0.46 27.64
C GLU A 356 -8.01 0.09 26.58
N ILE A 357 -9.16 0.59 27.01
CA ILE A 357 -10.26 0.98 26.12
C ILE A 357 -10.44 2.50 26.15
N PHE A 358 -10.49 3.10 24.96
CA PHE A 358 -10.71 4.53 24.76
C PHE A 358 -11.97 4.70 23.90
N THR A 359 -13.07 5.05 24.56
CA THR A 359 -14.39 5.24 23.94
C THR A 359 -15.01 6.55 24.40
N THR A 360 -15.83 7.14 23.54
CA THR A 360 -16.71 8.28 23.87
C THR A 360 -18.11 7.84 24.31
N GLY A 361 -18.40 6.54 24.24
CA GLY A 361 -19.67 5.95 24.64
C GLY A 361 -19.77 5.67 26.14
N THR A 362 -20.77 4.85 26.51
CA THR A 362 -21.12 4.55 27.90
C THR A 362 -20.75 3.13 28.34
N ALA A 363 -20.12 2.36 27.44
CA ALA A 363 -19.67 1.03 27.72
C ALA A 363 -18.75 0.96 28.96
N THR A 364 -18.84 -0.16 29.67
CA THR A 364 -18.02 -0.47 30.85
C THR A 364 -17.19 -1.75 30.67
N ASP A 365 -17.38 -2.44 29.55
CA ASP A 365 -16.66 -3.62 29.13
C ASP A 365 -16.29 -3.53 27.63
N LEU A 366 -15.28 -4.30 27.22
CA LEU A 366 -14.76 -4.37 25.85
C LEU A 366 -15.86 -4.78 24.86
N ARG A 367 -16.68 -5.77 25.25
CA ARG A 367 -17.80 -6.23 24.40
C ARG A 367 -18.82 -5.12 24.19
N GLY A 368 -19.18 -4.38 25.24
CA GLY A 368 -20.06 -3.22 25.17
C GLY A 368 -19.49 -2.14 24.27
N ALA A 369 -18.20 -1.81 24.40
CA ALA A 369 -17.56 -0.80 23.58
C ALA A 369 -17.55 -1.18 22.10
N LEU A 370 -17.27 -2.45 21.79
CA LEU A 370 -17.41 -2.99 20.44
C LEU A 370 -18.86 -2.89 19.95
N ARG A 371 -19.85 -3.31 20.74
CA ARG A 371 -21.27 -3.19 20.35
C ARG A 371 -21.70 -1.75 20.09
N GLU A 372 -21.27 -0.80 20.91
CA GLU A 372 -21.57 0.63 20.72
C GLU A 372 -20.99 1.17 19.40
N LEU A 373 -19.74 0.81 19.07
CA LEU A 373 -19.14 1.14 17.78
C LEU A 373 -19.93 0.52 16.62
N LEU A 374 -20.27 -0.78 16.72
CA LEU A 374 -20.95 -1.50 15.66
C LEU A 374 -22.40 -1.03 15.45
N ALA A 375 -23.10 -0.66 16.52
CA ALA A 375 -24.45 -0.12 16.45
C ALA A 375 -24.52 1.27 15.79
N THR A 376 -23.42 2.02 15.81
CA THR A 376 -23.29 3.35 15.19
C THR A 376 -22.46 3.31 13.91
N ALA A 377 -22.14 2.12 13.40
CA ALA A 377 -21.32 1.96 12.21
C ALA A 377 -22.11 2.34 10.94
N GLU A 378 -21.48 3.14 10.08
CA GLU A 378 -22.08 3.56 8.80
C GLU A 378 -21.08 3.40 7.66
N GLY A 379 -21.56 2.99 6.48
CA GLY A 379 -20.77 2.91 5.24
C GLY A 379 -19.75 1.77 5.17
N GLN A 380 -18.80 1.74 6.11
CA GLN A 380 -17.82 0.67 6.32
C GLN A 380 -17.23 0.71 7.72
N ILE A 381 -16.58 -0.39 8.09
CA ILE A 381 -15.67 -0.43 9.24
C ILE A 381 -14.24 -0.48 8.72
N ARG A 382 -13.36 0.39 9.22
CA ARG A 382 -11.92 0.37 8.94
C ARG A 382 -11.17 -0.02 10.21
N VAL A 383 -10.47 -1.15 10.16
CA VAL A 383 -9.54 -1.59 11.22
C VAL A 383 -8.15 -1.05 10.90
N GLN A 384 -7.60 -0.25 11.81
CA GLN A 384 -6.23 0.28 11.76
C GLN A 384 -5.38 -0.44 12.80
N ALA A 385 -4.44 -1.28 12.39
CA ALA A 385 -3.60 -2.06 13.29
C ALA A 385 -2.17 -1.49 13.34
N PHE A 386 -1.86 -0.72 14.37
CA PHE A 386 -0.50 -0.27 14.68
C PHE A 386 0.18 -1.33 15.56
N LEU A 387 0.48 -2.47 14.94
CA LEU A 387 1.01 -3.70 15.52
C LEU A 387 2.01 -4.33 14.54
N ASP A 388 2.68 -5.42 14.94
CA ASP A 388 3.63 -6.13 14.08
C ASP A 388 2.88 -7.04 13.08
N PRO A 389 2.98 -6.80 11.76
CA PRO A 389 2.34 -7.64 10.75
C PRO A 389 2.71 -9.12 10.80
N ALA A 390 3.90 -9.46 11.30
CA ALA A 390 4.38 -10.84 11.41
C ALA A 390 3.93 -11.51 12.73
N GLY A 391 4.21 -10.88 13.87
CA GLY A 391 3.89 -11.42 15.19
C GLY A 391 2.41 -11.34 15.56
N ASP A 392 1.70 -10.31 15.09
CA ASP A 392 0.33 -9.99 15.50
C ASP A 392 -0.72 -10.32 14.41
N ALA A 393 -0.34 -11.10 13.38
CA ALA A 393 -1.16 -11.41 12.19
C ALA A 393 -2.58 -11.92 12.50
N ALA A 394 -2.77 -12.57 13.66
CA ALA A 394 -4.07 -13.06 14.11
C ALA A 394 -5.14 -11.97 14.25
N VAL A 395 -4.75 -10.70 14.44
CA VAL A 395 -5.68 -9.56 14.55
C VAL A 395 -6.51 -9.35 13.26
N ALA A 396 -5.99 -9.75 12.09
CA ALA A 396 -6.71 -9.67 10.82
C ALA A 396 -8.01 -10.51 10.81
N ARG A 397 -8.11 -11.53 11.68
CA ARG A 397 -9.32 -12.36 11.86
C ARG A 397 -10.51 -11.58 12.42
N LEU A 398 -10.32 -10.36 12.92
CA LEU A 398 -11.43 -9.47 13.29
C LEU A 398 -12.33 -9.15 12.10
N ARG A 399 -11.74 -9.02 10.91
CA ARG A 399 -12.44 -8.58 9.71
C ARG A 399 -13.72 -9.37 9.40
N PRO A 400 -13.70 -10.71 9.23
CA PRO A 400 -14.92 -11.48 8.98
C PRO A 400 -15.89 -11.47 10.17
N LEU A 401 -15.41 -11.28 11.41
CA LEU A 401 -16.28 -11.19 12.59
C LEU A 401 -17.10 -9.89 12.59
N LEU A 402 -16.44 -8.76 12.30
CA LEU A 402 -17.07 -7.44 12.23
C LEU A 402 -18.02 -7.33 11.04
N ALA A 403 -17.63 -7.89 9.88
CA ALA A 403 -18.47 -7.94 8.69
C ALA A 403 -19.77 -8.71 8.95
N ALA A 404 -19.66 -9.87 9.60
CA ALA A 404 -20.82 -10.69 9.98
C ALA A 404 -21.73 -10.00 11.00
N ALA A 405 -21.19 -9.19 11.90
CA ALA A 405 -21.95 -8.52 12.95
C ALA A 405 -22.75 -7.30 12.45
N THR A 406 -22.24 -6.59 11.43
CA THR A 406 -22.83 -5.32 10.96
C THR A 406 -23.48 -5.40 9.58
N GLY A 407 -23.12 -6.41 8.78
CA GLY A 407 -23.49 -6.42 7.36
C GLY A 407 -22.87 -5.27 6.56
N LEU A 408 -21.81 -4.64 7.09
CA LEU A 408 -21.06 -3.59 6.39
C LEU A 408 -19.77 -4.14 5.80
N PRO A 409 -19.26 -3.49 4.74
CA PRO A 409 -17.90 -3.72 4.28
C PRO A 409 -16.87 -3.47 5.39
N VAL A 410 -15.88 -4.36 5.54
CA VAL A 410 -14.77 -4.19 6.49
C VAL A 410 -13.45 -4.16 5.75
N GLY A 411 -12.73 -3.06 5.93
CA GLY A 411 -11.34 -2.89 5.51
C GLY A 411 -10.38 -3.10 6.67
N PHE A 412 -9.24 -3.72 6.39
CA PHE A 412 -8.14 -3.90 7.34
C PHE A 412 -6.89 -3.24 6.77
N GLY A 413 -6.02 -2.71 7.63
CA GLY A 413 -4.71 -2.19 7.23
C GLY A 413 -3.72 -2.19 8.37
N TRP A 414 -2.48 -2.56 8.06
CA TRP A 414 -1.34 -2.36 8.95
C TRP A 414 -0.94 -0.90 8.95
N GLY A 415 -0.94 -0.29 10.14
CA GLY A 415 -0.80 1.14 10.32
C GLY A 415 -2.12 1.91 10.12
N GLY A 416 -1.97 3.15 9.67
CA GLY A 416 -3.04 4.13 9.61
C GLY A 416 -3.77 4.21 8.27
N LEU A 417 -4.42 5.35 8.06
CA LEU A 417 -4.95 5.76 6.76
C LEU A 417 -3.83 5.84 5.72
N ARG A 418 -4.12 5.41 4.48
CA ARG A 418 -3.19 5.64 3.37
C ARG A 418 -3.10 7.14 3.07
N PRO A 419 -1.97 7.62 2.54
CA PRO A 419 -1.86 9.00 2.08
C PRO A 419 -3.00 9.36 1.12
N GLY A 420 -3.78 10.40 1.45
CA GLY A 420 -4.93 10.84 0.66
C GLY A 420 -6.24 10.08 0.92
N GLU A 421 -6.26 9.10 1.84
CA GLU A 421 -7.48 8.37 2.19
C GLU A 421 -8.48 9.28 2.89
N PRO A 422 -9.72 9.39 2.39
CA PRO A 422 -10.73 10.20 3.06
C PRO A 422 -11.18 9.50 4.35
N PRO A 423 -11.53 10.28 5.40
CA PRO A 423 -12.05 9.73 6.66
C PRO A 423 -13.50 9.26 6.47
N TYR A 424 -13.69 8.11 5.83
CA TYR A 424 -15.00 7.53 5.50
C TYR A 424 -15.28 6.26 6.30
N GLY A 425 -16.44 6.24 6.97
CA GLY A 425 -16.94 5.12 7.76
C GLY A 425 -16.69 5.25 9.26
N SER A 426 -16.69 4.11 9.94
CA SER A 426 -16.39 3.97 11.37
C SER A 426 -15.08 3.22 11.58
N PHE A 427 -14.36 3.55 12.64
CA PHE A 427 -12.96 3.16 12.80
C PHE A 427 -12.73 2.37 14.08
N LEU A 428 -12.00 1.26 13.95
CA LEU A 428 -11.42 0.52 15.07
C LEU A 428 -9.90 0.66 14.99
N GLN A 429 -9.31 1.43 15.90
CA GLN A 429 -7.86 1.58 15.98
C GLN A 429 -7.30 0.68 17.08
N ILE A 430 -6.35 -0.17 16.71
CA ILE A 430 -5.67 -1.09 17.62
C ILE A 430 -4.21 -0.66 17.68
N THR A 431 -3.74 -0.37 18.89
CA THR A 431 -2.32 -0.13 19.17
C THR A 431 -1.84 -1.13 20.20
N GLY A 432 -0.53 -1.34 20.31
CA GLY A 432 0.03 -2.28 21.28
C GLY A 432 1.22 -1.70 22.02
N ALA A 433 1.46 -2.17 23.23
CA ALA A 433 2.65 -1.85 23.99
C ALA A 433 3.91 -2.22 23.18
N VAL A 434 4.93 -1.38 23.30
CA VAL A 434 6.24 -1.61 22.68
C VAL A 434 7.17 -2.20 23.73
N THR A 435 7.62 -3.42 23.52
CA THR A 435 8.65 -4.06 24.36
C THR A 435 10.01 -3.93 23.69
N GLY A 436 10.93 -3.20 24.32
CA GLY A 436 12.28 -2.99 23.76
C GLY A 436 12.31 -2.03 22.58
N ASP A 437 11.92 -0.79 22.83
CA ASP A 437 11.87 0.27 21.81
C ASP A 437 13.25 0.59 21.19
N VAL A 438 13.22 1.17 20.00
CA VAL A 438 14.41 1.52 19.23
C VAL A 438 14.56 3.05 19.22
N PRO A 439 15.62 3.62 19.84
CA PRO A 439 15.84 5.05 19.82
C PRO A 439 16.19 5.53 18.41
N VAL A 440 15.76 6.74 18.06
CA VAL A 440 16.15 7.38 16.79
C VAL A 440 17.40 8.21 17.02
N PRO A 441 18.56 7.87 16.42
CA PRO A 441 19.78 8.64 16.61
C PRO A 441 19.61 10.11 16.22
N GLY A 442 20.11 11.00 17.08
CA GLY A 442 20.03 12.45 16.89
C GLY A 442 18.65 13.07 17.18
N ARG A 443 17.69 12.31 17.73
CA ARG A 443 16.36 12.83 18.12
C ARG A 443 15.95 12.34 19.51
N ASP A 444 15.19 13.18 20.21
CA ASP A 444 14.58 12.86 21.51
C ASP A 444 13.26 12.08 21.32
N SER A 445 13.31 10.99 20.54
CA SER A 445 12.16 10.12 20.27
C SER A 445 12.60 8.71 19.87
N THR A 446 11.70 7.75 20.00
CA THR A 446 11.88 6.37 19.55
C THR A 446 11.05 6.05 18.30
N LEU A 447 11.24 4.86 17.71
CA LEU A 447 10.34 4.35 16.68
C LEU A 447 8.92 4.11 17.23
N GLY A 448 8.79 3.63 18.47
CA GLY A 448 7.51 3.52 19.17
C GLY A 448 6.79 4.87 19.33
N ASP A 449 7.51 5.95 19.66
CA ASP A 449 6.93 7.29 19.73
C ASP A 449 6.38 7.74 18.37
N ARG A 450 7.08 7.41 17.27
CA ARG A 450 6.62 7.72 15.92
C ARG A 450 5.38 6.91 15.52
N GLN A 451 5.30 5.64 15.93
CA GLN A 451 4.09 4.83 15.78
C GLN A 451 2.91 5.45 16.50
N ALA A 452 3.11 5.84 17.76
CA ALA A 452 2.10 6.49 18.58
C ALA A 452 1.68 7.84 18.00
N ALA A 453 2.62 8.63 17.47
CA ALA A 453 2.37 9.90 16.80
C ALA A 453 1.51 9.72 15.55
N ARG A 454 1.84 8.76 14.68
CA ARG A 454 1.05 8.45 13.49
C ARG A 454 -0.37 8.01 13.87
N ALA A 455 -0.51 7.12 14.84
CA ALA A 455 -1.82 6.70 15.36
C ALA A 455 -2.63 7.89 15.90
N ALA A 456 -2.00 8.78 16.67
CA ALA A 456 -2.64 10.00 17.18
C ALA A 456 -3.03 11.00 16.07
N GLY A 457 -2.22 11.11 15.01
CA GLY A 457 -2.54 11.92 13.83
C GLY A 457 -3.82 11.47 13.16
N ASP A 458 -3.95 10.17 12.92
CA ASP A 458 -5.18 9.58 12.38
C ASP A 458 -6.39 9.85 13.27
N ARG A 459 -6.25 9.65 14.59
CA ARG A 459 -7.35 9.94 15.53
C ARG A 459 -7.79 11.41 15.49
N ARG A 460 -6.84 12.35 15.42
CA ARG A 460 -7.13 13.79 15.30
C ARG A 460 -7.87 14.08 13.99
N LEU A 461 -7.44 13.49 12.87
CA LEU A 461 -8.10 13.64 11.58
C LEU A 461 -9.54 13.11 11.62
N LEU A 462 -9.74 11.92 12.20
CA LEU A 462 -11.05 11.28 12.33
C LEU A 462 -11.98 12.07 13.25
N ALA A 463 -11.49 12.53 14.40
CA ALA A 463 -12.25 13.36 15.33
C ALA A 463 -12.65 14.70 14.72
N GLY A 464 -11.75 15.34 13.96
CA GLY A 464 -12.03 16.59 13.23
C GLY A 464 -13.15 16.45 12.17
N HIS A 465 -13.39 15.22 11.69
CA HIS A 465 -14.49 14.90 10.77
C HIS A 465 -15.70 14.25 11.46
N GLY A 466 -15.71 14.17 12.79
CA GLY A 466 -16.77 13.56 13.59
C GLY A 466 -16.99 12.09 13.25
N ARG A 467 -15.93 11.35 12.89
CA ARG A 467 -16.05 9.91 12.57
C ARG A 467 -16.08 9.06 13.84
N PRO A 468 -16.98 8.07 13.95
CA PRO A 468 -16.97 7.12 15.07
C PRO A 468 -15.63 6.38 15.14
N LEU A 469 -15.02 6.35 16.32
CA LEU A 469 -13.72 5.75 16.56
C LEU A 469 -13.71 5.06 17.92
N LEU A 470 -13.36 3.78 17.93
CA LEU A 470 -12.96 3.05 19.13
C LEU A 470 -11.46 2.81 19.06
N ARG A 471 -10.71 3.24 20.09
CA ARG A 471 -9.29 2.87 20.22
C ARG A 471 -9.14 1.82 21.32
N LEU A 472 -8.41 0.76 21.00
CA LEU A 472 -8.03 -0.31 21.92
C LEU A 472 -6.51 -0.38 21.96
N HIS A 473 -5.93 -0.28 23.16
CA HIS A 473 -4.49 -0.44 23.36
C HIS A 473 -4.21 -1.76 24.08
N LEU A 474 -3.38 -2.61 23.48
CA LEU A 474 -3.03 -3.93 24.00
C LEU A 474 -1.77 -3.82 24.86
N THR A 475 -1.89 -4.00 26.18
CA THR A 475 -0.74 -3.97 27.09
C THR A 475 0.08 -5.25 27.00
N ASP A 476 -0.58 -6.38 26.71
CA ASP A 476 0.01 -7.63 26.22
C ASP A 476 -0.62 -7.93 24.85
N ARG A 477 0.19 -7.93 23.77
CA ARG A 477 -0.34 -8.05 22.40
C ARG A 477 -0.95 -9.44 22.13
N PRO A 478 -0.26 -10.57 22.39
CA PRO A 478 -0.86 -11.89 22.20
C PRO A 478 -2.15 -12.11 23.01
N GLU A 479 -2.14 -11.81 24.31
CA GLU A 479 -3.32 -11.99 25.17
C GLU A 479 -4.44 -11.04 24.76
N GLY A 480 -4.10 -9.79 24.48
CA GLY A 480 -4.99 -8.75 23.98
C GLY A 480 -5.71 -9.13 22.70
N ILE A 481 -4.99 -9.64 21.69
CA ILE A 481 -5.60 -10.13 20.45
C ILE A 481 -6.57 -11.28 20.73
N GLY A 482 -6.21 -12.20 21.63
CA GLY A 482 -7.10 -13.28 22.08
C GLY A 482 -8.41 -12.74 22.67
N HIS A 483 -8.33 -11.75 23.56
CA HIS A 483 -9.49 -11.07 24.15
C HIS A 483 -10.35 -10.37 23.10
N LEU A 484 -9.73 -9.62 22.17
CA LEU A 484 -10.44 -8.93 21.09
C LEU A 484 -11.23 -9.90 20.20
N LEU A 485 -10.61 -11.01 19.78
CA LEU A 485 -11.26 -12.01 18.93
C LEU A 485 -12.43 -12.69 19.65
N ALA A 486 -12.27 -13.00 20.94
CA ALA A 486 -13.35 -13.57 21.75
C ALA A 486 -14.52 -12.59 21.92
N ALA A 487 -14.24 -11.31 22.18
CA ALA A 487 -15.25 -10.28 22.30
C ALA A 487 -16.00 -10.08 20.97
N ALA A 488 -15.29 -9.94 19.85
CA ALA A 488 -15.89 -9.79 18.53
C ALA A 488 -16.72 -11.01 18.10
N GLY A 489 -16.28 -12.23 18.43
CA GLY A 489 -17.00 -13.47 18.11
C GLY A 489 -18.32 -13.62 18.89
N THR A 490 -18.43 -12.99 20.06
CA THR A 490 -19.61 -13.08 20.96
C THR A 490 -20.55 -11.88 20.85
N SER A 491 -20.18 -10.84 20.09
CA SER A 491 -21.04 -9.69 19.78
C SER A 491 -22.15 -10.01 18.77
N ARG A 492 -22.29 -11.27 18.34
CA ARG A 492 -23.41 -11.75 17.51
C ARG A 492 -24.66 -11.99 18.37
N HIS A 493 -25.32 -10.95 18.88
CA HIS A 493 -26.71 -11.06 19.37
C HIS A 493 -27.38 -9.70 19.40
#